data_AF-A0A8J3KE50-F1
#
_entry.id   AF-A0A8J3KE50-F1
#
_cell.length_a   1.000
_cell.length_b   1.000
_cell.length_c   1.000
_cell.angle_alpha   90.00
_cell.angle_beta   90.00
_cell.angle_gamma   90.00
#
_symmetry.space_group_name_H-M   'P 1'
#
loop_
_entity.id
_entity.type
_entity.pdbx_description
1 polymer ?
#
loop_
_entity_poly.entity_id
_entity_poly.type
_entity_poly.pdbx_seq_one_letter_code
_entity_poly.pdbx_strand_id
1 'polypeptide(L)'
;MAQLLALVEKAKPYPLAVAGPADFRCEPAGSVDPRVVLTEPGLSLYCLDHDTRRALFTRTDVDPGGAPFYFQAQYAHATEVVALSYDELHALPVSGQPSGVFLYSTGRCGSTLVATALAERGGLAGVSEPDVLTQLVMLAPRLSGPELRELTRSCVRVLSRGRPVVIKPRSFVIELAWLLHEEFPQFASVFLYREPLSWARSTARAFAGYDPALNTDPVSVQDRLGRLIPLVARWRLRAGRLLSPEEVMACQWVAQLERALALRHRGAHLFTATYEDLLADPRAVLGALFAHCGLPAPSGLDEILAKDSQEGTILSRSATAARPAGPGFDEAALTRTVAELWVEALR
;
A
#
# COMPACT_ATOMS: atom_id res chain seq x y z
N MET A 1 13.61 -26.48 -4.03
CA MET A 1 12.71 -26.83 -2.91
C MET A 1 12.62 -25.62 -2.01
N ALA A 2 11.42 -25.26 -1.56
CA ALA A 2 11.22 -24.13 -0.66
C ALA A 2 11.82 -24.46 0.72
N GLN A 3 12.27 -23.43 1.44
CA GLN A 3 12.88 -23.58 2.75
C GLN A 3 11.86 -23.25 3.85
N LEU A 4 11.68 -24.16 4.80
CA LEU A 4 10.95 -23.88 6.03
C LEU A 4 11.91 -23.27 7.05
N LEU A 5 11.52 -22.15 7.64
CA LEU A 5 12.30 -21.39 8.59
C LEU A 5 11.52 -21.29 9.91
N ALA A 6 12.12 -21.79 10.99
CA ALA A 6 11.58 -21.65 12.33
C ALA A 6 11.83 -20.23 12.82
N LEU A 7 10.76 -19.57 13.29
CA LEU A 7 10.84 -18.21 13.79
C LEU A 7 11.50 -18.21 15.18
N VAL A 8 12.62 -17.49 15.30
CA VAL A 8 13.34 -17.31 16.58
C VAL A 8 12.92 -15.99 17.24
N GLU A 9 12.81 -14.93 16.46
CA GLU A 9 12.50 -13.60 16.96
C GLU A 9 11.83 -12.74 15.89
N LYS A 10 10.93 -11.85 16.34
CA LYS A 10 10.33 -10.80 15.52
C LYS A 10 10.96 -9.46 15.89
N ALA A 11 11.47 -8.72 14.91
CA ALA A 11 12.17 -7.45 15.14
C ALA A 11 11.80 -6.43 14.06
N LYS A 12 10.74 -5.64 14.29
CA LYS A 12 10.34 -4.57 13.37
C LYS A 12 10.81 -3.22 13.92
N PRO A 13 11.50 -2.38 13.12
CA PRO A 13 12.13 -1.15 13.63
C PRO A 13 11.11 -0.12 14.12
N TYR A 14 9.91 -0.09 13.53
CA TYR A 14 8.75 0.65 14.03
C TYR A 14 7.46 0.08 13.42
N PRO A 15 6.27 0.32 14.01
CA PRO A 15 5.03 -0.36 13.61
C PRO A 15 4.63 -0.20 12.13
N LEU A 16 5.02 0.92 11.51
CA LEU A 16 4.66 1.27 10.15
C LEU A 16 5.78 1.02 9.12
N ALA A 17 6.91 0.44 9.54
CA ALA A 17 8.01 0.14 8.62
C ALA A 17 7.51 -0.81 7.51
N VAL A 18 7.97 -0.58 6.28
CA VAL A 18 7.69 -1.49 5.16
C VAL A 18 8.22 -2.87 5.54
N ALA A 19 7.40 -3.91 5.36
CA ALA A 19 7.79 -5.29 5.61
C ALA A 19 9.11 -5.63 4.91
N GLY A 20 10.01 -6.29 5.64
CA GLY A 20 11.32 -6.69 5.13
C GLY A 20 11.80 -8.00 5.74
N PRO A 21 12.84 -8.63 5.17
CA PRO A 21 13.37 -9.89 5.68
C PRO A 21 13.92 -9.77 7.11
N ALA A 22 14.45 -8.60 7.47
CA ALA A 22 14.97 -8.33 8.81
C ALA A 22 13.88 -8.29 9.90
N ASP A 23 12.59 -8.30 9.53
CA ASP A 23 11.50 -8.35 10.50
C ASP A 23 11.48 -9.69 11.26
N PHE A 24 12.12 -10.73 10.73
CA PHE A 24 12.17 -12.06 11.33
C PHE A 24 13.61 -12.59 11.38
N ARG A 25 14.06 -12.93 12.59
CA ARG A 25 15.23 -13.79 12.77
C ARG A 25 14.74 -15.23 12.78
N CYS A 26 15.25 -16.03 11.85
CA CYS A 26 14.82 -17.42 11.69
C CYS A 26 16.01 -18.37 11.59
N GLU A 27 15.76 -19.64 11.91
CA GLU A 27 16.70 -20.75 11.72
C GLU A 27 16.16 -21.74 10.68
N PRO A 28 17.04 -22.40 9.90
CA PRO A 28 16.61 -23.47 9.00
C PRO A 28 15.91 -24.60 9.76
N ALA A 29 14.66 -24.89 9.40
CA ALA A 29 13.87 -25.95 10.02
C ALA A 29 13.64 -27.14 9.07
N GLY A 30 13.75 -26.94 7.76
CA GLY A 30 13.65 -28.01 6.78
C GLY A 30 13.40 -27.52 5.36
N SER A 31 12.98 -28.45 4.50
CA SER A 31 12.56 -28.16 3.13
C SER A 31 11.13 -28.62 2.92
N VAL A 32 10.38 -27.87 2.13
CA VAL A 32 8.96 -28.12 1.83
C VAL A 32 8.72 -27.98 0.32
N ASP A 33 7.61 -28.56 -0.15
CA ASP A 33 7.13 -28.32 -1.51
C ASP A 33 6.71 -26.84 -1.64
N PRO A 34 7.22 -26.06 -2.63
CA PRO A 34 6.80 -24.67 -2.83
C PRO A 34 5.29 -24.47 -2.92
N ARG A 35 4.53 -25.47 -3.39
CA ARG A 35 3.06 -25.42 -3.49
C ARG A 35 2.35 -25.33 -2.14
N VAL A 36 3.05 -25.56 -1.03
CA VAL A 36 2.53 -25.39 0.33
C VAL A 36 1.95 -23.98 0.53
N VAL A 37 2.58 -22.95 -0.05
CA VAL A 37 2.14 -21.55 0.10
C VAL A 37 0.84 -21.23 -0.63
N LEU A 38 0.37 -22.13 -1.50
CA LEU A 38 -0.93 -22.02 -2.17
C LEU A 38 -2.00 -22.92 -1.55
N THR A 39 -1.59 -24.07 -1.02
CA THR A 39 -2.50 -25.15 -0.60
C THR A 39 -2.81 -25.12 0.88
N GLU A 40 -1.88 -24.65 1.71
CA GLU A 40 -2.10 -24.56 3.14
C GLU A 40 -2.71 -23.21 3.55
N PRO A 41 -3.71 -23.25 4.45
CA PRO A 41 -4.27 -22.04 5.03
C PRO A 41 -3.25 -21.33 5.93
N GLY A 42 -3.43 -20.02 6.11
CA GLY A 42 -2.58 -19.20 6.97
C GLY A 42 -1.24 -18.78 6.36
N LEU A 43 -0.77 -19.40 5.28
CA LEU A 43 0.39 -18.94 4.52
C LEU A 43 0.01 -17.80 3.57
N SER A 44 0.76 -16.70 3.64
CA SER A 44 0.57 -15.53 2.79
C SER A 44 1.89 -14.83 2.46
N LEU A 45 1.97 -14.24 1.27
CA LEU A 45 3.17 -13.52 0.81
C LEU A 45 3.39 -12.27 1.66
N TYR A 46 4.52 -12.19 2.35
CA TYR A 46 4.84 -11.12 3.29
C TYR A 46 5.74 -10.06 2.64
N CYS A 47 6.92 -10.47 2.16
CA CYS A 47 7.90 -9.55 1.59
C CYS A 47 8.84 -10.24 0.58
N LEU A 48 9.62 -9.43 -0.13
CA LEU A 48 10.73 -9.82 -0.98
C LEU A 48 12.05 -9.60 -0.23
N ASP A 49 12.89 -10.62 -0.21
CA ASP A 49 14.30 -10.55 0.13
C ASP A 49 15.10 -10.52 -1.18
N HIS A 50 15.20 -9.33 -1.77
CA HIS A 50 15.79 -9.18 -3.10
C HIS A 50 17.28 -9.48 -3.13
N ASP A 51 18.02 -9.15 -2.07
CA ASP A 51 19.47 -9.35 -2.03
C ASP A 51 19.83 -10.84 -2.07
N THR A 52 18.94 -11.72 -1.59
CA THR A 52 19.09 -13.19 -1.73
C THR A 52 18.11 -13.82 -2.74
N ARG A 53 17.39 -13.00 -3.51
CA ARG A 53 16.41 -13.41 -4.54
C ARG A 53 15.35 -14.39 -4.02
N ARG A 54 14.79 -14.10 -2.84
CA ARG A 54 13.75 -14.91 -2.19
C ARG A 54 12.47 -14.13 -1.94
N ALA A 55 11.34 -14.81 -2.00
CA ALA A 55 10.06 -14.33 -1.51
C ALA A 55 9.74 -15.03 -0.18
N LEU A 56 9.40 -14.24 0.84
CA LEU A 56 9.08 -14.75 2.17
C LEU A 56 7.57 -14.76 2.38
N PHE A 57 7.07 -15.92 2.81
CA PHE A 57 5.70 -16.14 3.21
C PHE A 57 5.65 -16.33 4.72
N THR A 58 4.67 -15.74 5.39
CA THR A 58 4.43 -15.98 6.82
C THR A 58 3.25 -16.92 6.99
N ARG A 59 3.39 -17.89 7.89
CA ARG A 59 2.25 -18.63 8.42
C ARG A 59 1.67 -17.84 9.58
N THR A 60 0.36 -17.70 9.61
CA THR A 60 -0.37 -16.98 10.65
C THR A 60 -1.46 -17.87 11.24
N ASP A 61 -1.77 -17.66 12.51
CA ASP A 61 -2.85 -18.36 13.23
C ASP A 61 -4.24 -17.72 13.00
N VAL A 62 -4.28 -16.57 12.33
CA VAL A 62 -5.47 -15.84 11.91
C VAL A 62 -5.42 -15.57 10.41
N ASP A 63 -6.56 -15.36 9.75
CA ASP A 63 -6.55 -14.84 8.37
C ASP A 63 -6.19 -13.35 8.41
N PRO A 64 -5.06 -12.91 7.81
CA PRO A 64 -4.76 -11.48 7.71
C PRO A 64 -5.73 -10.76 6.75
N GLY A 65 -6.47 -11.49 5.92
CA GLY A 65 -7.54 -10.97 5.07
C GLY A 65 -8.63 -10.29 5.89
N GLY A 66 -8.90 -9.02 5.57
CA GLY A 66 -9.87 -8.19 6.32
C GLY A 66 -9.28 -7.38 7.47
N ALA A 67 -8.01 -7.61 7.85
CA ALA A 67 -7.33 -6.71 8.77
C ALA A 67 -7.15 -5.30 8.14
N PRO A 68 -7.21 -4.21 8.94
CA PRO A 68 -6.99 -2.85 8.42
C PRO A 68 -5.61 -2.68 7.75
N PHE A 69 -4.60 -3.37 8.28
CA PHE A 69 -3.22 -3.42 7.78
C PHE A 69 -2.76 -4.88 7.65
N TYR A 70 -2.82 -5.43 6.45
CA TYR A 70 -2.49 -6.83 6.14
C TYR A 70 -1.08 -7.20 6.62
N PHE A 71 -0.08 -6.35 6.32
CA PHE A 71 1.30 -6.58 6.73
C PHE A 71 1.50 -6.58 8.25
N GLN A 72 0.73 -5.79 9.01
CA GLN A 72 0.84 -5.77 10.48
C GLN A 72 0.26 -7.04 11.07
N ALA A 73 -0.90 -7.50 10.57
CA ALA A 73 -1.50 -8.76 10.98
C ALA A 73 -0.54 -9.93 10.67
N GLN A 74 0.03 -9.96 9.46
CA GLN A 74 1.05 -10.95 9.09
C GLN A 74 2.22 -10.98 10.06
N TYR A 75 2.79 -9.82 10.41
CA TYR A 75 3.89 -9.73 11.36
C TYR A 75 3.50 -10.18 12.78
N ALA A 76 2.42 -9.61 13.32
CA ALA A 76 1.97 -9.86 14.69
C ALA A 76 1.65 -11.33 14.93
N HIS A 77 1.03 -11.98 13.95
CA HIS A 77 0.56 -13.37 14.03
C HIS A 77 1.48 -14.40 13.38
N ALA A 78 2.63 -14.00 12.83
CA ALA A 78 3.58 -14.93 12.23
C ALA A 78 4.02 -16.02 13.24
N THR A 79 3.88 -17.29 12.87
CA THR A 79 4.37 -18.45 13.63
C THR A 79 5.54 -19.12 12.95
N GLU A 80 5.58 -19.09 11.61
CA GLU A 80 6.63 -19.69 10.78
C GLU A 80 6.87 -18.81 9.54
N VAL A 81 8.03 -19.01 8.91
CA VAL A 81 8.36 -18.40 7.62
C VAL A 81 8.69 -19.48 6.61
N VAL A 82 8.16 -19.34 5.39
CA VAL A 82 8.53 -20.16 4.24
C VAL A 82 9.19 -19.27 3.21
N ALA A 83 10.41 -19.63 2.79
CA ALA A 83 11.16 -18.91 1.78
C ALA A 83 11.16 -19.68 0.45
N LEU A 84 10.72 -19.02 -0.61
CA LEU A 84 10.81 -19.50 -2.00
C LEU A 84 11.89 -18.69 -2.72
N SER A 85 12.65 -19.31 -3.62
CA SER A 85 13.40 -18.52 -4.60
C SER A 85 12.45 -17.77 -5.54
N TYR A 86 12.93 -16.75 -6.23
CA TYR A 86 12.15 -16.09 -7.28
C TYR A 86 11.72 -17.07 -8.38
N ASP A 87 12.59 -17.98 -8.80
CA ASP A 87 12.24 -18.99 -9.80
C ASP A 87 11.10 -19.90 -9.32
N GLU A 88 11.11 -20.30 -8.05
CA GLU A 88 10.02 -21.07 -7.44
C GLU A 88 8.73 -20.26 -7.36
N LEU A 89 8.81 -18.97 -7.00
CA LEU A 89 7.67 -18.05 -6.98
C LEU A 89 7.04 -17.92 -8.38
N HIS A 90 7.86 -17.72 -9.41
CA HIS A 90 7.41 -17.59 -10.81
C HIS A 90 6.77 -18.89 -11.32
N ALA A 91 7.29 -20.04 -10.89
CA ALA A 91 6.79 -21.36 -11.26
C ALA A 91 5.53 -21.79 -10.49
N LEU A 92 5.05 -21.01 -9.51
CA LEU A 92 3.85 -21.37 -8.75
C LEU A 92 2.61 -21.49 -9.65
N PRO A 93 1.90 -22.64 -9.64
CA PRO A 93 0.75 -22.87 -10.50
C PRO A 93 -0.53 -22.23 -9.92
N VAL A 94 -0.55 -20.90 -9.79
CA VAL A 94 -1.75 -20.18 -9.35
C VAL A 94 -2.82 -20.32 -10.44
N SER A 95 -3.92 -20.98 -10.10
CA SER A 95 -5.07 -21.17 -10.98
C SER A 95 -5.88 -19.89 -11.14
N GLY A 96 -6.58 -19.76 -12.27
CA GLY A 96 -7.41 -18.59 -12.57
C GLY A 96 -6.60 -17.36 -12.99
N GLN A 97 -7.29 -16.42 -13.65
CA GLN A 97 -6.75 -15.10 -13.92
C GLN A 97 -7.06 -14.18 -12.74
N PRO A 98 -6.08 -13.46 -12.18
CA PRO A 98 -6.33 -12.46 -11.16
C PRO A 98 -7.38 -11.46 -11.65
N SER A 99 -8.32 -11.07 -10.80
CA SER A 99 -9.31 -10.04 -11.13
C SER A 99 -9.73 -9.27 -9.88
N GLY A 100 -10.39 -8.13 -10.07
CA GLY A 100 -10.95 -7.34 -8.99
C GLY A 100 -10.60 -5.87 -9.10
N VAL A 101 -10.19 -5.25 -7.99
CA VAL A 101 -10.03 -3.79 -7.87
C VAL A 101 -8.65 -3.43 -7.34
N PHE A 102 -7.95 -2.54 -8.04
CA PHE A 102 -6.84 -1.79 -7.46
C PHE A 102 -7.36 -0.47 -6.89
N LEU A 103 -7.29 -0.33 -5.57
CA LEU A 103 -7.73 0.85 -4.84
C LEU A 103 -6.53 1.70 -4.43
N TYR A 104 -6.13 2.59 -5.32
CA TYR A 104 -5.10 3.58 -5.07
C TYR A 104 -5.65 4.74 -4.23
N SER A 105 -4.76 5.40 -3.50
CA SER A 105 -5.17 6.57 -2.72
C SER A 105 -4.03 7.47 -2.31
N THR A 106 -4.35 8.70 -1.87
CA THR A 106 -3.36 9.57 -1.23
C THR A 106 -3.01 9.20 0.21
N GLY A 107 -3.66 8.17 0.76
CA GLY A 107 -3.67 7.90 2.20
C GLY A 107 -4.52 8.92 2.96
N ARG A 108 -5.05 8.52 4.13
CA ARG A 108 -5.87 9.39 5.01
C ARG A 108 -7.09 10.06 4.32
N CYS A 109 -7.64 9.39 3.31
CA CYS A 109 -8.78 9.83 2.50
C CYS A 109 -9.94 8.82 2.48
N GLY A 110 -10.05 7.96 3.51
CA GLY A 110 -11.13 6.97 3.61
C GLY A 110 -10.93 5.69 2.79
N SER A 111 -9.74 5.45 2.24
CA SER A 111 -9.48 4.24 1.43
C SER A 111 -9.64 2.92 2.18
N THR A 112 -9.40 2.87 3.49
CA THR A 112 -9.68 1.65 4.28
C THR A 112 -11.18 1.36 4.35
N LEU A 113 -12.03 2.37 4.57
CA LEU A 113 -13.49 2.22 4.55
C LEU A 113 -13.98 1.69 3.19
N VAL A 114 -13.48 2.25 2.09
CA VAL A 114 -13.86 1.81 0.74
C VAL A 114 -13.36 0.39 0.45
N ALA A 115 -12.14 0.03 0.88
CA ALA A 115 -11.62 -1.32 0.76
C ALA A 115 -12.52 -2.33 1.52
N THR A 116 -12.93 -1.98 2.74
CA THR A 116 -13.86 -2.79 3.54
C THR A 116 -15.21 -2.94 2.84
N ALA A 117 -15.78 -1.86 2.30
CA ALA A 117 -17.04 -1.93 1.56
C ALA A 117 -16.94 -2.87 0.35
N LEU A 118 -15.89 -2.72 -0.47
CA LEU A 118 -15.62 -3.60 -1.61
C LEU A 118 -15.45 -5.07 -1.21
N ALA A 119 -14.78 -5.33 -0.08
CA ALA A 119 -14.61 -6.68 0.41
C ALA A 119 -15.93 -7.28 0.92
N GLU A 120 -16.56 -6.62 1.90
CA GLU A 120 -17.72 -7.16 2.62
C GLU A 120 -19.01 -7.14 1.80
N ARG A 121 -19.20 -6.13 0.95
CA ARG A 121 -20.44 -5.97 0.15
C ARG A 121 -20.24 -6.29 -1.32
N GLY A 122 -19.01 -6.22 -1.82
CA GLY A 122 -18.67 -6.58 -3.19
C GLY A 122 -18.31 -8.06 -3.38
N GLY A 123 -18.21 -8.83 -2.29
CA GLY A 123 -17.82 -10.24 -2.35
C GLY A 123 -16.38 -10.46 -2.78
N LEU A 124 -15.51 -9.45 -2.60
CA LEU A 124 -14.09 -9.51 -2.94
C LEU A 124 -13.28 -9.90 -1.71
N ALA A 125 -12.15 -10.60 -1.90
CA ALA A 125 -11.20 -10.77 -0.79
C ALA A 125 -10.38 -9.48 -0.59
N GLY A 126 -10.33 -8.97 0.64
CA GLY A 126 -9.61 -7.74 0.97
C GLY A 126 -8.13 -7.97 1.26
N VAL A 127 -7.26 -7.28 0.53
CA VAL A 127 -5.81 -7.27 0.73
C VAL A 127 -5.35 -5.80 0.92
N SER A 128 -5.36 -5.34 2.17
CA SER A 128 -5.05 -3.95 2.54
C SER A 128 -3.56 -3.78 2.86
N GLU A 129 -2.85 -3.01 2.06
CA GLU A 129 -1.43 -2.66 2.21
C GLU A 129 -0.48 -3.88 2.16
N PRO A 130 -0.53 -4.73 1.10
CA PRO A 130 0.45 -5.78 0.90
C PRO A 130 1.82 -5.16 0.57
N ASP A 131 2.74 -5.19 1.53
CA ASP A 131 4.01 -4.47 1.44
C ASP A 131 4.94 -4.98 0.34
N VAL A 132 4.73 -6.21 -0.15
CA VAL A 132 5.41 -6.72 -1.34
C VAL A 132 5.28 -5.76 -2.53
N LEU A 133 4.13 -5.09 -2.71
CA LEU A 133 3.93 -4.11 -3.78
C LEU A 133 4.65 -2.79 -3.48
N THR A 134 4.71 -2.39 -2.21
CA THR A 134 5.51 -1.23 -1.77
C THR A 134 7.00 -1.48 -2.03
N GLN A 135 7.50 -2.69 -1.77
CA GLN A 135 8.88 -3.07 -2.06
C GLN A 135 9.21 -3.05 -3.56
N LEU A 136 8.27 -3.45 -4.43
CA LEU A 136 8.46 -3.34 -5.88
C LEU A 136 8.70 -1.88 -6.31
N VAL A 137 8.04 -0.90 -5.69
CA VAL A 137 8.32 0.53 -5.95
C VAL A 137 9.78 0.85 -5.61
N MET A 138 10.24 0.42 -4.43
CA MET A 138 11.61 0.66 -3.95
C MET A 138 12.67 -0.06 -4.80
N LEU A 139 12.33 -1.22 -5.35
CA LEU A 139 13.21 -2.06 -6.15
C LEU A 139 13.23 -1.66 -7.63
N ALA A 140 12.19 -0.98 -8.13
CA ALA A 140 12.08 -0.64 -9.55
C ALA A 140 13.35 0.00 -10.16
N PRO A 141 14.08 0.92 -9.48
CA PRO A 141 15.33 1.47 -10.03
C PRO A 141 16.50 0.47 -10.11
N ARG A 142 16.43 -0.66 -9.39
CA ARG A 142 17.46 -1.71 -9.33
C ARG A 142 17.15 -2.90 -10.25
N LEU A 143 15.93 -2.99 -10.79
CA LEU A 143 15.47 -4.11 -11.58
C LEU A 143 15.45 -3.77 -13.07
N SER A 144 15.65 -4.78 -13.91
CA SER A 144 15.33 -4.66 -15.33
C SER A 144 13.81 -4.58 -15.52
N GLY A 145 13.37 -3.97 -16.62
CA GLY A 145 11.94 -3.90 -16.97
C GLY A 145 11.25 -5.28 -17.02
N PRO A 146 11.84 -6.31 -17.68
CA PRO A 146 11.30 -7.66 -17.67
C PRO A 146 11.19 -8.29 -16.27
N GLU A 147 12.23 -8.14 -15.45
CA GLU A 147 12.25 -8.70 -14.09
C GLU A 147 11.22 -8.03 -13.18
N LEU A 148 11.10 -6.70 -13.23
CA LEU A 148 10.06 -5.97 -12.49
C LEU A 148 8.66 -6.44 -12.88
N ARG A 149 8.41 -6.65 -14.18
CA ARG A 149 7.12 -7.14 -14.71
C ARG A 149 6.82 -8.55 -14.23
N GLU A 150 7.79 -9.45 -14.30
CA GLU A 150 7.64 -10.85 -13.86
C GLU A 150 7.40 -10.98 -12.35
N LEU A 151 8.14 -10.22 -11.53
CA LEU A 151 7.89 -10.14 -10.09
C LEU A 151 6.53 -9.54 -9.78
N THR A 152 6.15 -8.45 -10.46
CA THR A 152 4.82 -7.83 -10.31
C THR A 152 3.71 -8.84 -10.61
N ARG A 153 3.84 -9.58 -11.73
CA ARG A 153 2.89 -10.62 -12.09
C ARG A 153 2.76 -11.69 -11.02
N SER A 154 3.89 -12.19 -10.54
CA SER A 154 3.94 -13.28 -9.56
C SER A 154 3.35 -12.85 -8.22
N CYS A 155 3.68 -11.65 -7.75
CA CYS A 155 3.13 -11.10 -6.52
C CYS A 155 1.61 -10.94 -6.59
N VAL A 156 1.07 -10.32 -7.64
CA VAL A 156 -0.39 -10.11 -7.78
C VAL A 156 -1.14 -11.44 -7.96
N ARG A 157 -0.59 -12.40 -8.70
CA ARG A 157 -1.17 -13.76 -8.80
C ARG A 157 -1.24 -14.43 -7.44
N VAL A 158 -0.15 -14.39 -6.68
CA VAL A 158 -0.12 -15.00 -5.34
C VAL A 158 -1.04 -14.27 -4.36
N LEU A 159 -1.09 -12.94 -4.37
CA LEU A 159 -2.01 -12.17 -3.51
C LEU A 159 -3.48 -12.44 -3.84
N SER A 160 -3.81 -12.60 -5.13
CA SER A 160 -5.17 -12.92 -5.55
C SER A 160 -5.55 -14.37 -5.31
N ARG A 161 -4.61 -15.32 -5.31
CA ARG A 161 -4.87 -16.78 -5.20
C ARG A 161 -6.00 -17.25 -6.12
N GLY A 162 -6.12 -16.66 -7.32
CA GLY A 162 -7.14 -17.03 -8.31
C GLY A 162 -8.57 -16.59 -7.99
N ARG A 163 -8.80 -15.81 -6.92
CA ARG A 163 -10.12 -15.25 -6.57
C ARG A 163 -10.18 -13.74 -6.88
N PRO A 164 -11.39 -13.18 -7.07
CA PRO A 164 -11.58 -11.73 -7.13
C PRO A 164 -11.12 -11.05 -5.83
N VAL A 165 -10.32 -10.00 -5.94
CA VAL A 165 -9.74 -9.29 -4.79
C VAL A 165 -9.86 -7.78 -4.88
N VAL A 166 -9.94 -7.11 -3.73
CA VAL A 166 -9.63 -5.68 -3.64
C VAL A 166 -8.24 -5.53 -3.03
N ILE A 167 -7.30 -5.06 -3.83
CA ILE A 167 -5.94 -4.73 -3.39
C ILE A 167 -5.88 -3.23 -3.16
N LYS A 168 -5.79 -2.84 -1.90
CA LYS A 168 -5.61 -1.43 -1.48
C LYS A 168 -4.17 -1.24 -1.01
N PRO A 169 -3.20 -0.96 -1.90
CA PRO A 169 -1.82 -0.83 -1.47
C PRO A 169 -1.59 0.45 -0.64
N ARG A 170 -0.37 0.60 -0.10
CA ARG A 170 0.08 1.88 0.43
C ARG A 170 0.08 2.93 -0.69
N SER A 171 -0.02 4.20 -0.32
CA SER A 171 -0.16 5.31 -1.28
C SER A 171 0.98 5.39 -2.31
N PHE A 172 2.17 4.87 -1.98
CA PHE A 172 3.35 4.88 -2.86
C PHE A 172 3.22 3.98 -4.10
N VAL A 173 2.35 2.95 -4.05
CA VAL A 173 2.21 1.99 -5.15
C VAL A 173 1.55 2.59 -6.38
N ILE A 174 0.98 3.80 -6.29
CA ILE A 174 0.54 4.56 -7.46
C ILE A 174 1.66 4.79 -8.48
N GLU A 175 2.93 4.79 -8.05
CA GLU A 175 4.12 4.84 -8.93
C GLU A 175 4.21 3.63 -9.86
N LEU A 176 3.66 2.48 -9.46
CA LEU A 176 3.58 1.25 -10.26
C LEU A 176 2.23 1.08 -10.97
N ALA A 177 1.29 2.02 -10.84
CA ALA A 177 -0.05 1.82 -11.36
C ALA A 177 -0.10 1.66 -12.89
N TRP A 178 0.84 2.26 -13.62
CA TRP A 178 0.97 2.05 -15.07
C TRP A 178 1.28 0.57 -15.38
N LEU A 179 2.21 -0.03 -14.64
CA LEU A 179 2.63 -1.42 -14.84
C LEU A 179 1.52 -2.38 -14.42
N LEU A 180 0.87 -2.09 -13.28
CA LEU A 180 -0.27 -2.87 -12.81
C LEU A 180 -1.44 -2.82 -13.81
N HIS A 181 -1.70 -1.66 -14.42
CA HIS A 181 -2.74 -1.53 -15.45
C HIS A 181 -2.40 -2.29 -16.73
N GLU A 182 -1.15 -2.23 -17.20
CA GLU A 182 -0.70 -2.99 -18.38
C GLU A 182 -0.74 -4.50 -18.16
N GLU A 183 -0.29 -4.99 -17.01
CA GLU A 183 -0.24 -6.44 -16.73
C GLU A 183 -1.59 -7.02 -16.32
N PHE A 184 -2.49 -6.20 -15.79
CA PHE A 184 -3.79 -6.61 -15.27
C PHE A 184 -4.93 -5.69 -15.73
N PRO A 185 -5.17 -5.58 -17.05
CA PRO A 185 -6.21 -4.70 -17.59
C PRO A 185 -7.62 -5.07 -17.14
N GLN A 186 -7.83 -6.30 -16.67
CA GLN A 186 -9.09 -6.80 -16.09
C GLN A 186 -9.40 -6.26 -14.69
N PHE A 187 -8.45 -5.60 -14.02
CA PHE A 187 -8.71 -4.95 -12.74
C PHE A 187 -9.36 -3.58 -12.96
N ALA A 188 -10.46 -3.33 -12.27
CA ALA A 188 -10.99 -1.99 -12.14
C ALA A 188 -9.99 -1.12 -11.36
N SER A 189 -9.71 0.08 -11.87
CA SER A 189 -8.83 1.03 -11.20
C SER A 189 -9.67 2.11 -10.51
N VAL A 190 -9.38 2.33 -9.23
CA VAL A 190 -10.00 3.35 -8.39
C VAL A 190 -8.91 4.19 -7.73
N PHE A 191 -9.09 5.51 -7.70
CA PHE A 191 -8.18 6.42 -7.00
C PHE A 191 -8.96 7.39 -6.09
N LEU A 192 -8.69 7.32 -4.79
CA LEU A 192 -9.29 8.21 -3.79
C LEU A 192 -8.29 9.24 -3.30
N TYR A 193 -8.68 10.50 -3.26
CA TYR A 193 -7.82 11.57 -2.79
C TYR A 193 -8.56 12.50 -1.84
N ARG A 194 -7.83 13.43 -1.25
CA ARG A 194 -8.37 14.39 -0.28
C ARG A 194 -7.73 15.75 -0.54
N GLU A 195 -8.46 16.81 -0.25
CA GLU A 195 -7.96 18.18 -0.34
C GLU A 195 -6.61 18.31 0.41
N PRO A 196 -5.58 18.97 -0.19
CA PRO A 196 -4.21 18.90 0.29
C PRO A 196 -4.00 19.40 1.73
N LEU A 197 -4.64 20.50 2.15
CA LEU A 197 -4.50 21.00 3.53
C LEU A 197 -5.15 20.06 4.55
N SER A 198 -6.37 19.63 4.26
CA SER A 198 -7.16 18.68 5.05
C SER A 198 -6.42 17.33 5.20
N TRP A 199 -5.86 16.85 4.09
CA TRP A 199 -5.00 15.67 4.05
C TRP A 199 -3.75 15.86 4.89
N ALA A 200 -3.01 16.95 4.70
CA ALA A 200 -1.75 17.18 5.39
C ALA A 200 -1.93 17.28 6.90
N ARG A 201 -2.93 18.04 7.37
CA ARG A 201 -3.28 18.09 8.80
C ARG A 201 -3.56 16.69 9.36
N SER A 202 -4.27 15.85 8.60
CA SER A 202 -4.54 14.47 9.01
C SER A 202 -3.30 13.59 9.02
N THR A 203 -2.41 13.74 8.04
CA THR A 203 -1.16 12.98 7.92
C THR A 203 -0.19 13.39 9.03
N ALA A 204 -0.03 14.68 9.31
CA ALA A 204 0.80 15.19 10.40
C ALA A 204 0.36 14.60 11.76
N ARG A 205 -0.95 14.60 12.07
CA ARG A 205 -1.47 13.95 13.29
C ARG A 205 -1.24 12.44 13.33
N ALA A 206 -1.44 11.78 12.19
CA ALA A 206 -1.40 10.33 12.09
C ALA A 206 0.03 9.77 12.13
N PHE A 207 1.05 10.54 11.73
CA PHE A 207 2.42 10.04 11.59
C PHE A 207 3.46 10.80 12.43
N ALA A 208 3.07 11.86 13.16
CA ALA A 208 3.94 12.52 14.12
C ALA A 208 4.49 11.50 15.15
N GLY A 209 5.83 11.42 15.21
CA GLY A 209 6.56 10.65 16.23
C GLY A 209 6.67 9.13 15.99
N TYR A 210 6.29 8.62 14.82
CA TYR A 210 6.30 7.16 14.57
C TYR A 210 7.57 6.58 13.98
N ASP A 211 8.34 7.37 13.22
CA ASP A 211 9.66 6.97 12.77
C ASP A 211 10.69 7.77 13.59
N PRO A 212 11.35 7.15 14.60
CA PRO A 212 12.36 7.83 15.39
C PRO A 212 13.49 8.43 14.54
N ALA A 213 13.74 7.85 13.35
CA ALA A 213 14.75 8.33 12.42
C ALA A 213 14.43 9.71 11.83
N LEU A 214 13.17 10.17 11.87
CA LEU A 214 12.81 11.53 11.46
C LEU A 214 13.59 12.60 12.23
N ASN A 215 13.95 12.31 13.49
CA ASN A 215 14.67 13.23 14.35
C ASN A 215 16.17 12.94 14.39
N THR A 216 16.59 11.70 14.19
CA THR A 216 18.00 11.28 14.38
C THR A 216 18.79 11.19 13.07
N ASP A 217 18.14 10.89 11.94
CA ASP A 217 18.77 10.79 10.62
C ASP A 217 17.80 11.20 9.49
N PRO A 218 17.47 12.50 9.39
CA PRO A 218 16.53 13.00 8.39
C PRO A 218 17.02 12.81 6.95
N VAL A 219 18.34 12.66 6.74
CA VAL A 219 18.94 12.38 5.43
C VAL A 219 18.51 11.01 4.95
N SER A 220 18.74 9.96 5.76
CA SER A 220 18.37 8.59 5.43
C SER A 220 16.86 8.43 5.24
N VAL A 221 16.05 9.14 6.03
CA VAL A 221 14.59 9.15 5.86
C VAL A 221 14.20 9.74 4.50
N GLN A 222 14.75 10.91 4.13
CA GLN A 222 14.44 11.51 2.83
C GLN A 222 15.00 10.70 1.65
N ASP A 223 16.12 10.00 1.81
CA ASP A 223 16.63 9.07 0.80
C ASP A 223 15.68 7.88 0.60
N ARG A 224 15.16 7.31 1.69
CA ARG A 224 14.17 6.22 1.64
C ARG A 224 12.86 6.70 1.00
N LEU A 225 12.36 7.86 1.41
CA LEU A 225 11.17 8.47 0.81
C LEU A 225 11.39 8.81 -0.65
N GLY A 226 12.59 9.26 -1.04
CA GLY A 226 12.95 9.51 -2.44
C GLY A 226 12.89 8.27 -3.34
N ARG A 227 13.10 7.07 -2.78
CA ARG A 227 12.91 5.79 -3.50
C ARG A 227 11.43 5.41 -3.66
N LEU A 228 10.59 5.80 -2.70
CA LEU A 228 9.14 5.55 -2.72
C LEU A 228 8.37 6.63 -3.50
N ILE A 229 8.91 7.84 -3.52
CA ILE A 229 8.33 9.06 -4.07
C ILE A 229 9.44 9.76 -4.84
N PRO A 230 9.68 9.42 -6.12
CA PRO A 230 10.76 10.00 -6.91
C PRO A 230 10.74 11.54 -6.94
N LEU A 231 9.56 12.16 -6.81
CA LEU A 231 9.44 13.62 -6.71
C LEU A 231 10.17 14.21 -5.49
N VAL A 232 10.22 13.51 -4.35
CA VAL A 232 11.00 13.95 -3.17
C VAL A 232 12.49 14.03 -3.51
N ALA A 233 13.04 13.02 -4.19
CA ALA A 233 14.45 13.02 -4.59
C ALA A 233 14.77 14.15 -5.58
N ARG A 234 13.92 14.33 -6.61
CA ARG A 234 14.08 15.41 -7.60
C ARG A 234 13.98 16.79 -6.96
N TRP A 235 13.00 17.00 -6.07
CA TRP A 235 12.79 18.28 -5.41
C TRP A 235 13.94 18.62 -4.45
N ARG A 236 14.41 17.63 -3.69
CA ARG A 236 15.59 17.78 -2.82
C ARG A 236 16.84 18.17 -3.61
N LEU A 237 17.09 17.51 -4.75
CA LEU A 237 18.22 17.82 -5.62
C LEU A 237 18.14 19.27 -6.13
N ARG A 238 16.97 19.70 -6.59
CA ARG A 238 16.74 21.08 -7.05
C ARG A 238 16.92 22.11 -5.94
N ALA A 239 16.41 21.83 -4.75
CA ALA A 239 16.52 22.73 -3.60
C ALA A 239 17.97 22.86 -3.09
N GLY A 240 18.83 21.86 -3.37
CA GLY A 240 20.21 21.84 -2.88
C GLY A 240 20.33 21.70 -1.35
N ARG A 241 19.25 21.30 -0.67
CA ARG A 241 19.16 21.15 0.79
C ARG A 241 18.16 20.05 1.17
N LEU A 242 18.15 19.66 2.44
CA LEU A 242 17.05 18.85 2.98
C LEU A 242 15.73 19.60 2.87
N LEU A 243 14.68 18.86 2.54
CA LEU A 243 13.32 19.38 2.46
C LEU A 243 12.71 19.52 3.87
N SER A 244 11.85 20.51 4.06
CA SER A 244 11.02 20.58 5.26
C SER A 244 9.96 19.46 5.25
N PRO A 245 9.35 19.12 6.40
CA PRO A 245 8.23 18.18 6.45
C PRO A 245 7.09 18.55 5.50
N GLU A 246 6.75 19.84 5.40
CA GLU A 246 5.72 20.37 4.51
C GLU A 246 6.09 20.17 3.04
N GLU A 247 7.35 20.39 2.67
CA GLU A 247 7.82 20.16 1.30
C GLU A 247 7.77 18.67 0.93
N VAL A 248 8.15 17.78 1.86
CA VAL A 248 8.03 16.32 1.66
C VAL A 248 6.56 15.92 1.50
N MET A 249 5.67 16.48 2.31
CA MET A 249 4.23 16.22 2.23
C MET A 249 3.63 16.78 0.92
N ALA A 250 4.05 17.96 0.47
CA ALA A 250 3.67 18.51 -0.83
C ALA A 250 4.09 17.58 -1.96
N CYS A 251 5.35 17.12 -1.96
CA CYS A 251 5.86 16.16 -2.94
C CYS A 251 5.05 14.88 -2.93
N GLN A 252 4.73 14.34 -1.75
CA GLN A 252 3.93 13.12 -1.63
C GLN A 252 2.54 13.29 -2.25
N TRP A 253 1.82 14.35 -1.90
CA TRP A 253 0.48 14.59 -2.42
C TRP A 253 0.51 14.82 -3.94
N VAL A 254 1.34 15.74 -4.42
CA VAL A 254 1.43 16.07 -5.86
C VAL A 254 1.84 14.85 -6.70
N ALA A 255 2.84 14.07 -6.26
CA ALA A 255 3.29 12.89 -6.99
C ALA A 255 2.14 11.88 -7.22
N GLN A 256 1.31 11.66 -6.20
CA GLN A 256 0.19 10.71 -6.31
C GLN A 256 -0.87 11.17 -7.30
N LEU A 257 -1.18 12.47 -7.31
CA LEU A 257 -2.11 13.06 -8.26
C LEU A 257 -1.54 13.04 -9.69
N GLU A 258 -0.25 13.37 -9.86
CA GLU A 258 0.44 13.25 -11.14
C GLU A 258 0.37 11.83 -11.70
N ARG A 259 0.64 10.82 -10.87
CA ARG A 259 0.60 9.42 -11.30
C ARG A 259 -0.82 8.97 -11.66
N ALA A 260 -1.84 9.41 -10.91
CA ALA A 260 -3.23 9.14 -11.25
C ALA A 260 -3.64 9.78 -12.60
N LEU A 261 -3.22 11.02 -12.86
CA LEU A 261 -3.43 11.69 -14.16
C LEU A 261 -2.68 10.96 -15.28
N ALA A 262 -1.41 10.61 -15.05
CA ALA A 262 -0.59 9.89 -16.01
C ALA A 262 -1.15 8.49 -16.34
N LEU A 263 -1.83 7.85 -15.40
CA LEU A 263 -2.54 6.60 -15.61
C LEU A 263 -3.79 6.80 -16.49
N ARG A 264 -4.57 7.86 -16.25
CA ARG A 264 -5.71 8.23 -17.12
C ARG A 264 -5.27 8.55 -18.54
N HIS A 265 -4.18 9.30 -18.71
CA HIS A 265 -3.62 9.62 -20.04
C HIS A 265 -3.12 8.38 -20.79
N ARG A 266 -2.82 7.28 -20.09
CA ARG A 266 -2.50 5.97 -20.69
C ARG A 266 -3.73 5.16 -21.10
N GLY A 267 -4.93 5.70 -20.93
CA GLY A 267 -6.19 5.05 -21.33
C GLY A 267 -6.87 4.24 -20.23
N ALA A 268 -6.35 4.26 -18.99
CA ALA A 268 -7.01 3.59 -17.89
C ALA A 268 -8.35 4.23 -17.55
N HIS A 269 -9.41 3.42 -17.46
CA HIS A 269 -10.70 3.83 -16.94
C HIS A 269 -10.61 3.93 -15.41
N LEU A 270 -10.24 5.11 -14.92
CA LEU A 270 -10.01 5.38 -13.50
C LEU A 270 -11.23 6.06 -12.87
N PHE A 271 -11.86 5.40 -11.90
CA PHE A 271 -12.84 6.07 -11.04
C PHE A 271 -12.10 6.93 -10.02
N THR A 272 -12.56 8.17 -9.84
CA THR A 272 -11.98 9.11 -8.89
C THR A 272 -13.07 9.71 -8.01
N ALA A 273 -12.82 9.79 -6.71
CA ALA A 273 -13.65 10.53 -5.77
C ALA A 273 -12.78 11.20 -4.71
N THR A 274 -13.23 12.34 -4.21
CA THR A 274 -12.60 12.96 -3.05
C THR A 274 -13.13 12.36 -1.75
N TYR A 275 -12.36 12.50 -0.69
CA TYR A 275 -12.80 12.20 0.66
C TYR A 275 -14.00 13.08 1.05
N GLU A 276 -14.02 14.32 0.57
CA GLU A 276 -15.10 15.27 0.77
C GLU A 276 -16.41 14.81 0.11
N ASP A 277 -16.36 14.29 -1.11
CA ASP A 277 -17.53 13.69 -1.79
C ASP A 277 -18.04 12.48 -1.00
N LEU A 278 -17.13 11.63 -0.54
CA LEU A 278 -17.45 10.43 0.25
C LEU A 278 -18.11 10.79 1.59
N LEU A 279 -17.77 11.93 2.19
CA LEU A 279 -18.43 12.43 3.40
C LEU A 279 -19.80 13.05 3.10
N ALA A 280 -19.93 13.77 1.99
CA ALA A 280 -21.15 14.48 1.64
C ALA A 280 -22.29 13.52 1.27
N ASP A 281 -22.00 12.50 0.44
CA ASP A 281 -22.96 11.47 0.07
C ASP A 281 -22.27 10.10 -0.11
N PRO A 282 -21.97 9.38 0.98
CA PRO A 282 -21.27 8.10 0.90
C PRO A 282 -22.03 7.06 0.09
N ARG A 283 -23.37 7.08 0.09
CA ARG A 283 -24.18 6.09 -0.61
C ARG A 283 -24.10 6.29 -2.13
N ALA A 284 -24.22 7.54 -2.60
CA ALA A 284 -24.09 7.85 -4.01
C ALA A 284 -22.68 7.53 -4.53
N VAL A 285 -21.63 7.94 -3.79
CA VAL A 285 -20.24 7.69 -4.19
C VAL A 285 -19.92 6.20 -4.22
N LEU A 286 -20.30 5.44 -3.19
CA LEU A 286 -20.08 4.00 -3.15
C LEU A 286 -20.93 3.27 -4.21
N GLY A 287 -22.16 3.70 -4.47
CA GLY A 287 -22.98 3.15 -5.55
C GLY A 287 -22.33 3.32 -6.92
N ALA A 288 -21.82 4.52 -7.22
CA ALA A 288 -21.12 4.79 -8.48
C ALA A 288 -19.79 4.01 -8.59
N LEU A 289 -19.06 3.88 -7.48
CA LEU A 289 -17.82 3.10 -7.43
C LEU A 289 -18.10 1.61 -7.70
N PHE A 290 -19.12 1.03 -7.08
CA PHE A 290 -19.49 -0.37 -7.31
C PHE A 290 -19.91 -0.60 -8.77
N ALA A 291 -20.70 0.31 -9.34
CA ALA A 291 -21.07 0.26 -10.74
C ALA A 291 -19.85 0.32 -11.67
N HIS A 292 -18.88 1.19 -11.39
CA HIS A 292 -17.60 1.26 -12.12
C HIS A 292 -16.81 -0.05 -12.05
N CYS A 293 -16.82 -0.70 -10.89
CA CYS A 293 -16.17 -1.98 -10.69
C CYS A 293 -16.96 -3.18 -11.27
N GLY A 294 -18.12 -2.95 -11.89
CA GLY A 294 -18.98 -4.01 -12.39
C GLY A 294 -19.61 -4.87 -11.28
N LEU A 295 -19.72 -4.33 -10.07
CA LEU A 295 -20.29 -4.99 -8.91
C LEU A 295 -21.77 -4.63 -8.73
N PRO A 296 -22.59 -5.52 -8.14
CA PRO A 296 -23.96 -5.20 -7.76
C PRO A 296 -24.03 -3.99 -6.82
N ALA A 297 -25.12 -3.23 -6.86
CA ALA A 297 -25.31 -2.11 -5.95
C ALA A 297 -25.18 -2.56 -4.48
N PRO A 298 -24.36 -1.89 -3.65
CA PRO A 298 -24.10 -2.35 -2.30
C PRO A 298 -25.32 -2.18 -1.40
N SER A 299 -25.69 -3.22 -0.66
CA SER A 299 -26.67 -3.17 0.42
C SER A 299 -26.00 -3.07 1.79
N GLY A 300 -26.70 -2.55 2.80
CA GLY A 300 -26.20 -2.53 4.18
C GLY A 300 -24.95 -1.68 4.38
N LEU A 301 -24.80 -0.59 3.61
CA LEU A 301 -23.67 0.33 3.74
C LEU A 301 -23.63 1.03 5.10
N ASP A 302 -24.80 1.28 5.71
CA ASP A 302 -24.89 2.02 6.97
C ASP A 302 -24.11 1.34 8.11
N GLU A 303 -24.11 0.01 8.15
CA GLU A 303 -23.33 -0.77 9.12
C GLU A 303 -21.82 -0.55 8.95
N ILE A 304 -21.36 -0.39 7.71
CA ILE A 304 -19.94 -0.19 7.39
C ILE A 304 -19.54 1.26 7.66
N LEU A 305 -20.41 2.21 7.29
CA LEU A 305 -20.19 3.64 7.51
C LEU A 305 -20.15 4.00 9.01
N ALA A 306 -20.88 3.27 9.84
CA ALA A 306 -20.90 3.45 11.29
C ALA A 306 -19.63 2.93 11.98
N LYS A 307 -18.92 1.96 11.39
CA LYS A 307 -17.71 1.35 11.99
C LYS A 307 -16.47 2.23 11.76
N ASP A 308 -15.58 2.26 12.74
CA ASP A 308 -14.21 2.74 12.50
C ASP A 308 -13.42 1.63 11.79
N SER A 309 -13.21 1.78 10.49
CA SER A 309 -12.46 0.83 9.66
C SER A 309 -11.01 0.58 10.11
N GLN A 310 -10.50 1.37 11.07
CA GLN A 310 -9.17 1.23 11.66
C GLN A 310 -9.23 1.02 13.18
N GLU A 311 -10.38 0.60 13.72
CA GLU A 311 -10.56 0.29 15.14
C GLU A 311 -9.49 -0.68 15.66
N GLY A 312 -9.04 -0.45 16.90
CA GLY A 312 -7.98 -1.26 17.53
C GLY A 312 -6.56 -1.00 17.00
N THR A 313 -6.39 -0.15 15.99
CA THR A 313 -5.06 0.21 15.47
C THR A 313 -4.56 1.55 16.00
N ILE A 314 -3.26 1.78 15.89
CA ILE A 314 -2.61 3.05 16.21
C ILE A 314 -3.06 4.23 15.32
N LEU A 315 -3.76 3.94 14.21
CA LEU A 315 -4.24 4.92 13.23
C LEU A 315 -5.76 5.15 13.30
N SER A 316 -6.45 4.54 14.27
CA SER A 316 -7.89 4.70 14.51
C SER A 316 -8.28 6.17 14.74
N ARG A 317 -9.57 6.48 14.58
CA ARG A 317 -10.09 7.82 14.85
C ARG A 317 -9.84 8.23 16.30
N SER A 318 -10.05 7.31 17.25
CA SER A 318 -9.81 7.56 18.68
C SER A 318 -8.32 7.79 18.98
N ALA A 319 -7.42 6.98 18.41
CA ALA A 319 -5.97 7.10 18.63
C ALA A 319 -5.37 8.37 18.02
N THR A 320 -5.95 8.87 16.91
CA THR A 320 -5.46 10.07 16.20
C THR A 320 -6.13 11.37 16.67
N ALA A 321 -7.37 11.33 17.16
CA ALA A 321 -8.07 12.51 17.68
C ALA A 321 -7.41 13.08 18.95
N ALA A 322 -6.81 12.22 19.77
CA ALA A 322 -6.08 12.63 20.98
C ALA A 322 -4.74 13.31 20.71
N ARG A 323 -4.27 13.35 19.45
CA ARG A 323 -2.96 13.88 19.09
C ARG A 323 -3.08 15.28 18.50
N PRO A 324 -2.37 16.29 19.04
CA PRO A 324 -2.27 17.55 18.35
C PRO A 324 -1.64 17.30 16.97
N ALA A 325 -2.10 18.03 15.94
CA ALA A 325 -1.21 18.27 14.80
C ALA A 325 -0.03 18.99 15.44
N GLY A 326 1.14 18.36 15.52
CA GLY A 326 2.24 18.83 16.37
C GLY A 326 2.49 20.34 16.23
N PRO A 327 3.00 21.01 17.26
CA PRO A 327 3.29 22.44 17.18
C PRO A 327 4.18 22.72 15.96
N GLY A 328 3.76 23.64 15.08
CA GLY A 328 4.60 24.14 13.99
C GLY A 328 4.33 23.64 12.57
N PHE A 329 3.16 23.06 12.25
CA PHE A 329 2.80 22.79 10.84
C PHE A 329 2.58 24.11 10.07
N ASP A 330 3.44 24.40 9.09
CA ASP A 330 3.34 25.60 8.26
C ASP A 330 2.45 25.37 7.03
N GLU A 331 1.15 25.68 7.19
CA GLU A 331 0.17 25.59 6.10
C GLU A 331 0.54 26.45 4.90
N ALA A 332 1.11 27.63 5.14
CA ALA A 332 1.47 28.54 4.07
C ALA A 332 2.65 27.99 3.26
N ALA A 333 3.63 27.35 3.91
CA ALA A 333 4.70 26.63 3.23
C ALA A 333 4.15 25.49 2.38
N LEU A 334 3.28 24.65 2.95
CA LEU A 334 2.66 23.55 2.20
C LEU A 334 1.93 24.07 0.95
N THR A 335 1.04 25.06 1.11
CA THR A 335 0.27 25.61 -0.02
C THR A 335 1.18 26.19 -1.10
N ARG A 336 2.23 26.93 -0.73
CA ARG A 336 3.21 27.47 -1.69
C ARG A 336 3.91 26.35 -2.46
N THR A 337 4.42 25.34 -1.76
CA THR A 337 5.13 24.23 -2.41
C THR A 337 4.20 23.39 -3.29
N VAL A 338 2.97 23.11 -2.86
CA VAL A 338 1.98 22.42 -3.69
C VAL A 338 1.69 23.21 -4.96
N ALA A 339 1.50 24.53 -4.86
CA ALA A 339 1.25 25.38 -6.02
C ALA A 339 2.44 25.38 -7.00
N GLU A 340 3.67 25.47 -6.49
CA GLU A 340 4.88 25.44 -7.31
C GLU A 340 5.05 24.10 -8.04
N LEU A 341 4.94 22.99 -7.31
CA LEU A 341 5.03 21.64 -7.87
C LEU A 341 3.92 21.36 -8.88
N TRP A 342 2.69 21.82 -8.63
CA TRP A 342 1.56 21.59 -9.54
C TRP A 342 1.72 22.36 -10.85
N VAL A 343 2.23 23.58 -10.81
CA VAL A 343 2.53 24.36 -12.03
C VAL A 343 3.60 23.65 -12.86
N GLU A 344 4.60 23.04 -12.23
CA GLU A 344 5.62 22.25 -12.92
C GLU A 344 5.06 20.97 -13.53
N ALA A 345 4.18 20.27 -12.83
CA ALA A 345 3.53 19.05 -13.30
C ALA A 345 2.68 19.25 -14.58
N LEU A 346 2.23 20.48 -14.83
CA LEU A 346 1.41 20.86 -15.99
C LEU A 346 2.23 21.33 -17.21
N ARG A 347 3.56 21.46 -17.07
CA ARG A 347 4.46 21.87 -18.17
C ARG A 347 4.97 20.66 -18.95
#